data_AF-A0A645K027-F1
#
_entry.id   AF-A0A645K027-F1
#
_cell.length_a   1.000
_cell.length_b   1.000
_cell.length_c   1.000
_cell.angle_alpha   90.00
_cell.angle_beta   90.00
_cell.angle_gamma   90.00
#
_symmetry.space_group_name_H-M   'P 1'
#
loop_
_entity.id
_entity.type
_entity.pdbx_description
1 polymer ?
#
loop_
_entity_poly.entity_id
_entity_poly.type
_entity_poly.pdbx_seq_one_letter_code
_entity_poly.pdbx_strand_id
1 'polypeptide(L)' 'MREIISGGSTTILVSHSLEQIRSMCNKVLWLHKGKQITFGDTKPICDRYETFLESGVIRE' A
#
# COMPACT_ATOMS: atom_id res chain seq x y z
N MET A 1 -3.70 9.63 -15.14
CA MET A 1 -2.96 8.71 -14.22
C MET A 1 -3.15 7.25 -14.60
N ARG A 2 -4.38 6.76 -14.82
CA ARG A 2 -4.61 5.37 -15.32
C ARG A 2 -3.91 5.06 -16.64
N GLU A 3 -3.84 6.02 -17.57
CA GLU A 3 -3.12 5.86 -18.85
C GLU A 3 -1.61 5.62 -18.70
N ILE A 4 -0.98 6.24 -17.70
CA ILE A 4 0.45 6.05 -17.40
C ILE A 4 0.69 4.64 -16.86
N ILE A 5 -0.25 4.15 -16.04
CA ILE A 5 -0.19 2.81 -15.44
C ILE A 5 -0.46 1.72 -16.49
N SER A 6 -1.36 1.97 -17.45
CA SER A 6 -1.70 0.99 -18.50
C SER A 6 -0.63 0.83 -19.58
N GLY A 7 0.36 1.73 -19.65
CA GLY A 7 1.44 1.69 -20.65
C GLY A 7 2.52 0.63 -20.43
N GLY A 8 2.29 -0.36 -19.55
CA GLY A 8 3.25 -1.43 -19.24
C GLY A 8 4.48 -1.00 -18.42
N SER A 9 4.49 0.25 -17.95
CA SER A 9 5.57 0.80 -17.12
C SER A 9 5.35 0.51 -15.63
N THR A 10 6.43 0.27 -14.89
CA THR A 10 6.34 0.14 -13.43
C THR A 10 6.12 1.52 -12.82
N THR A 11 5.01 1.71 -12.13
CA THR A 11 4.63 2.99 -11.50
C THR A 11 4.68 2.84 -9.98
N ILE A 12 5.38 3.75 -9.30
CA ILE A 12 5.36 3.87 -7.85
C ILE A 12 4.40 4.99 -7.47
N LEU A 13 3.41 4.67 -6.63
CA LEU A 13 2.46 5.62 -6.07
C LEU A 13 2.67 5.70 -4.55
N VAL A 14 2.82 6.93 -4.02
CA VAL A 14 2.89 7.21 -2.58
C VAL A 14 1.67 8.04 -2.21
N SER A 15 0.89 7.56 -1.25
CA SER A 15 -0.33 8.24 -0.80
C SER A 15 -0.62 7.93 0.67
N HIS A 16 -1.32 8.85 1.32
CA HIS A 16 -1.90 8.65 2.65
C HIS A 16 -3.34 8.12 2.59
N SER A 17 -3.96 8.09 1.41
CA SER A 17 -5.32 7.57 1.22
C SER A 17 -5.29 6.09 0.88
N LEU A 18 -5.81 5.26 1.79
CA LEU A 18 -5.97 3.83 1.55
C LEU A 18 -6.94 3.54 0.40
N GLU A 19 -7.99 4.33 0.24
CA GLU A 19 -8.95 4.18 -0.87
C GLU A 19 -8.26 4.35 -2.24
N GLN A 20 -7.39 5.36 -2.36
CA GLN A 20 -6.62 5.59 -3.58
C GLN A 20 -5.67 4.43 -3.86
N ILE A 21 -4.97 3.93 -2.85
CA ILE A 21 -4.05 2.79 -2.98
C ILE A 21 -4.81 1.54 -3.42
N ARG A 22 -5.96 1.24 -2.79
CA ARG A 22 -6.82 0.09 -3.14
C ARG A 22 -7.35 0.15 -4.59
N SER A 23 -7.64 1.36 -5.08
CA SER A 23 -8.18 1.59 -6.44
C SER A 23 -7.11 1.53 -7.54
N MET A 24 -5.86 1.90 -7.22
CA MET A 24 -4.82 2.17 -8.22
C MET A 24 -3.63 1.22 -8.19
N CYS A 25 -3.37 0.54 -7.07
CA CYS A 25 -2.20 -0.32 -6.90
C CYS A 25 -2.59 -1.80 -6.92
N ASN A 26 -1.74 -2.63 -7.53
CA ASN A 26 -1.82 -4.09 -7.45
C ASN A 26 -0.93 -4.67 -6.33
N LYS A 27 0.13 -3.95 -5.94
CA LYS A 27 1.02 -4.29 -4.83
C LYS A 27 1.29 -3.08 -3.95
N VAL A 28 1.58 -3.32 -2.68
CA VAL A 28 1.88 -2.30 -1.67
C VAL A 28 3.12 -2.69 -0.89
N LEU A 29 3.99 -1.71 -0.67
CA LEU A 29 5.11 -1.77 0.27
C LEU A 29 4.74 -0.95 1.51
N TRP A 30 4.61 -1.59 2.67
CA TRP A 30 4.42 -0.89 3.93
C TRP A 30 5.78 -0.66 4.61
N LEU A 31 6.12 0.61 4.79
CA LEU A 31 7.28 1.05 5.55
C LEU A 31 6.87 1.61 6.93
N HIS A 32 7.62 1.25 7.96
CA HIS A 32 7.51 1.87 9.28
C HIS A 32 8.90 2.18 9.83
N LYS A 33 9.15 3.45 10.17
CA LYS A 33 10.45 3.92 10.71
C LYS A 33 11.66 3.47 9.86
N GLY A 34 11.54 3.57 8.54
CA GLY A 34 12.60 3.19 7.60
C GLY A 34 12.79 1.69 7.39
N LYS A 35 11.95 0.83 8.00
CA LYS A 35 11.98 -0.62 7.80
C LYS A 35 10.78 -1.09 6.99
N GLN A 36 11.02 -2.06 6.10
CA GLN A 36 9.95 -2.79 5.43
C GLN A 36 9.26 -3.71 6.43
N ILE A 37 7.96 -3.49 6.62
CA ILE A 37 7.10 -4.34 7.43
C ILE A 37 6.54 -5.47 6.58
N THR A 38 6.00 -5.15 5.41
CA THR A 38 5.47 -6.15 4.48
C THR A 38 5.40 -5.60 3.05
N PHE A 39 5.46 -6.50 2.08
CA PHE A 39 5.31 -6.22 0.66
C PHE A 39 4.52 -7.33 -0.02
N GLY A 40 3.57 -6.97 -0.87
CA GLY A 40 2.67 -7.95 -1.47
C GLY A 40 1.38 -7.33 -1.99
N ASP A 41 0.33 -8.13 -2.05
CA ASP A 41 -0.94 -7.72 -2.65
C ASP A 41 -1.63 -6.62 -1.84
N THR A 42 -2.24 -5.67 -2.56
CA THR A 42 -2.79 -4.44 -1.99
C THR A 42 -3.80 -4.69 -0.87
N LYS A 43 -4.80 -5.56 -1.12
CA LYS A 43 -5.93 -5.74 -0.21
C LYS A 43 -5.51 -6.19 1.22
N PRO A 44 -4.80 -7.32 1.40
CA PRO A 44 -4.42 -7.78 2.74
C PRO A 44 -3.48 -6.80 3.46
N ILE A 45 -2.60 -6.09 2.73
CA ILE A 45 -1.67 -5.14 3.33
C ILE A 45 -2.40 -3.86 3.76
N CYS A 46 -3.31 -3.34 2.93
CA CYS A 46 -4.14 -2.20 3.30
C CYS A 46 -5.02 -2.51 4.51
N ASP A 47 -5.61 -3.70 4.59
CA ASP A 47 -6.43 -4.13 5.75
C ASP A 47 -5.58 -4.17 7.04
N ARG A 48 -4.37 -4.73 6.97
CA ARG A 48 -3.42 -4.73 8.11
C ARG A 48 -2.99 -3.32 8.51
N TYR A 49 -2.73 -2.46 7.53
CA TYR A 49 -2.33 -1.07 7.80
C TYR A 49 -3.48 -0.29 8.45
N GLU A 50 -4.72 -0.50 8.02
CA GLU A 50 -5.91 0.09 8.64
C GLU A 50 -6.06 -0.34 10.10
N THR A 51 -5.92 -1.63 10.39
CA THR A 51 -5.89 -2.14 11.78
C THR A 51 -4.74 -1.53 12.59
N PHE A 52 -3.58 -1.30 11.97
CA PHE A 52 -2.46 -0.61 12.62
C PHE A 52 -2.79 0.85 12.94
N LEU A 53 -3.48 1.57 12.06
CA LEU A 53 -3.91 2.95 12.33
C LEU A 53 -4.89 3.04 13.51
N GLU A 54 -5.73 2.02 13.70
CA GLU A 54 -6.67 1.94 14.82
C GLU A 54 -6.02 1.51 16.13
N SER A 55 -5.14 0.51 16.08
CA SER A 55 -4.58 -0.14 17.27
C SER A 55 -3.19 0.35 17.68
N GLY A 56 -2.44 0.96 16.77
CA GLY A 56 -1.03 1.32 16.94
C GLY A 56 -0.07 0.12 17.01
N VAL A 57 -0.56 -1.11 16.83
CA VAL A 57 0.24 -2.34 16.97
C VAL A 57 0.54 -2.94 15.60
N ILE A 58 1.82 -3.22 15.34
CA ILE A 58 2.25 -3.99 14.17
C ILE A 58 2.18 -5.47 14.56
N ARG A 59 1.27 -6.21 13.92
CA ARG A 59 1.14 -7.67 14.07
C ARG A 59 1.79 -8.36 12.87
N GLU A 60 2.64 -9.36 13.13
CA GLU A 60 3.31 -10.16 12.11
C GLU A 60 2.33 -11.08 11.36
#